data_AF-A0A7R9QLL6-F1
#
_entry.id   AF-A0A7R9QLL6-F1
#
_cell.length_a   1.000
_cell.length_b   1.000
_cell.length_c   1.000
_cell.angle_alpha   90.00
_cell.angle_beta   90.00
_cell.angle_gamma   90.00
#
_symmetry.space_group_name_H-M   'P 1'
#
loop_
_entity.id
_entity.type
_entity.pdbx_description
1 polymer ?
#
loop_
_entity_poly.entity_id
_entity_poly.type
_entity_poly.pdbx_seq_one_letter_code
_entity_poly.pdbx_strand_id
1 'polypeptide(L)'
;DKNFISDYASVNNDTVFESAANTQILNQVIVEHFLRQGMLEIAEQLTREARLDIPDHKKKPFTELNTILDSLKARDLQPALQWAIANRDQLRAQNSGSALEFKLHRLQFIELLRGGVQNQMKLIAYARQYFQPLADKHEREIQAMMGSLLYLKSGLQNSPYNYLLDSIGWSEICDIFTRDACALLGLSVESPLAVTINAGCVALPALLNIKQVMQQRQV
;
A
#
# COMPACT_ATOMS: atom_id res chain seq x y z
N ASP A 1 6.77 40.66 -2.34
CA ASP A 1 5.70 39.77 -2.84
C ASP A 1 4.35 40.16 -2.30
N LYS A 2 3.43 40.57 -3.18
CA LYS A 2 2.09 41.11 -2.83
C LYS A 2 0.92 40.24 -3.33
N ASN A 3 1.15 38.97 -3.65
CA ASN A 3 0.11 38.11 -4.23
C ASN A 3 -0.12 36.83 -3.41
N PHE A 4 -0.32 36.97 -2.09
CA PHE A 4 -0.97 35.92 -1.31
C PHE A 4 -2.48 36.22 -1.31
N ILE A 5 -3.20 35.72 -2.32
CA ILE A 5 -4.67 35.76 -2.32
C ILE A 5 -5.12 34.58 -1.46
N SER A 6 -5.24 34.80 -0.16
CA SER A 6 -5.68 33.78 0.80
C SER A 6 -7.02 34.14 1.39
N ASP A 7 -7.99 34.48 0.55
CA ASP A 7 -9.40 34.49 0.98
C ASP A 7 -10.20 33.43 0.22
N TYR A 8 -10.06 32.20 0.71
CA TYR A 8 -10.82 31.04 0.26
C TYR A 8 -12.21 30.97 0.91
N ALA A 9 -12.53 31.85 1.88
CA ALA A 9 -13.82 31.85 2.57
C ALA A 9 -14.98 32.08 1.59
N SER A 10 -14.70 32.79 0.50
CA SER A 10 -15.68 33.12 -0.53
C SER A 10 -16.17 31.93 -1.40
N VAL A 11 -15.54 30.75 -1.24
CA VAL A 11 -15.95 29.47 -1.85
C VAL A 11 -16.38 28.45 -0.77
N ASN A 12 -16.24 28.81 0.51
CA ASN A 12 -16.61 27.93 1.62
C ASN A 12 -18.12 27.95 1.83
N ASN A 13 -18.66 26.81 2.26
CA ASN A 13 -20.02 26.75 2.79
C ASN A 13 -19.88 26.52 4.31
N ASP A 14 -19.90 27.62 5.06
CA ASP A 14 -19.63 27.61 6.50
C ASP A 14 -20.59 26.70 7.29
N THR A 15 -21.78 26.43 6.75
CA THR A 15 -22.82 25.63 7.40
C THR A 15 -22.58 24.11 7.37
N VAL A 16 -21.65 23.63 6.53
CA VAL A 16 -21.49 22.18 6.28
C VAL A 16 -21.00 21.43 7.52
N PHE A 17 -20.18 22.03 8.37
CA PHE A 17 -19.64 21.38 9.57
C PHE A 17 -20.18 21.95 10.89
N GLU A 18 -21.25 22.74 10.84
CA GLU A 18 -21.91 23.29 12.03
C GLU A 18 -22.71 22.23 12.81
N SER A 19 -23.14 21.16 12.13
CA SER A 19 -23.87 20.08 12.80
C SER A 19 -22.92 19.12 13.50
N ALA A 20 -23.25 18.76 14.75
CA ALA A 20 -22.49 17.80 15.54
C ALA A 20 -22.32 16.45 14.83
N ALA A 21 -23.32 16.04 14.03
CA ALA A 21 -23.26 14.84 13.22
C ALA A 21 -22.15 14.91 12.15
N ASN A 22 -22.05 16.04 11.43
CA ASN A 22 -21.03 16.22 10.39
C ASN A 22 -19.61 16.31 11.00
N THR A 23 -19.48 16.95 12.16
CA THR A 23 -18.21 16.98 12.91
C THR A 23 -17.79 15.57 13.33
N GLN A 24 -18.72 14.73 13.80
CA GLN A 24 -18.43 13.34 14.18
C GLN A 24 -17.97 12.51 12.97
N ILE A 25 -18.66 12.63 11.83
CA ILE A 25 -18.27 11.93 10.59
C ILE A 25 -16.87 12.38 10.15
N LEU A 26 -16.58 13.69 10.17
CA LEU A 26 -15.26 14.21 9.83
C LEU A 26 -14.18 13.64 10.74
N ASN A 27 -14.40 13.66 12.06
CA ASN A 27 -13.44 13.10 13.02
C ASN A 27 -13.23 11.59 12.80
N GLN A 28 -14.29 10.83 12.48
CA GLN A 28 -14.16 9.41 12.14
C GLN A 28 -13.30 9.22 10.88
N VAL A 29 -13.52 10.01 9.82
CA VAL A 29 -12.72 9.95 8.60
C VAL A 29 -11.25 10.29 8.86
N ILE A 30 -10.97 11.25 9.75
CA ILE A 30 -9.61 11.62 10.16
C ILE A 30 -8.97 10.47 10.97
N VAL A 31 -9.69 9.84 11.90
CA VAL A 31 -9.19 8.67 12.63
C VAL A 31 -8.87 7.52 11.67
N GLU A 32 -9.77 7.19 10.76
CA GLU A 32 -9.53 6.14 9.75
C GLU A 32 -8.34 6.48 8.84
N HIS A 33 -8.10 7.75 8.55
CA HIS A 33 -6.89 8.19 7.86
C HIS A 33 -5.63 7.90 8.67
N PHE A 34 -5.58 8.27 9.95
CA PHE A 34 -4.44 8.00 10.83
C PHE A 34 -4.19 6.50 11.02
N LEU A 35 -5.24 5.70 11.19
CA LEU A 35 -5.15 4.25 11.22
C LEU A 35 -4.53 3.70 9.94
N ARG A 36 -4.96 4.17 8.76
CA ARG A 36 -4.39 3.75 7.47
C ARG A 36 -2.91 4.12 7.32
N GLN A 37 -2.47 5.21 7.94
CA GLN A 37 -1.07 5.66 7.90
C GLN A 37 -0.17 5.02 8.98
N GLY A 38 -0.72 4.13 9.83
CA GLY A 38 0.02 3.53 10.95
C GLY A 38 0.19 4.45 12.16
N MET A 39 -0.44 5.62 12.17
CA MET A 39 -0.39 6.57 13.29
C MET A 39 -1.39 6.20 14.39
N LEU A 40 -1.17 5.03 15.02
CA LEU A 40 -2.13 4.43 15.95
C LEU A 40 -2.36 5.27 17.22
N GLU A 41 -1.29 5.86 17.79
CA GLU A 41 -1.39 6.69 18.99
C GLU A 41 -2.23 7.95 18.74
N ILE A 42 -2.03 8.61 17.59
CA ILE A 42 -2.77 9.81 17.20
C ILE A 42 -4.25 9.46 16.94
N ALA A 43 -4.49 8.35 16.24
CA ALA A 43 -5.84 7.84 16.00
C ALA A 43 -6.58 7.56 17.32
N GLU A 44 -5.89 6.95 18.29
CA GLU A 44 -6.47 6.64 19.59
C GLU A 44 -6.76 7.90 20.42
N GLN A 45 -5.81 8.84 20.47
CA GLN A 45 -5.99 10.11 21.18
C GLN A 45 -7.18 10.90 20.62
N LEU A 46 -7.26 11.04 19.29
CA LEU A 46 -8.38 11.73 18.64
C LEU A 46 -9.71 11.02 18.89
N THR A 47 -9.73 9.67 18.88
CA THR A 47 -10.93 8.89 19.21
C THR A 47 -11.44 9.23 20.62
N ARG A 48 -10.55 9.33 21.61
CA ARG A 48 -10.90 9.65 23.01
C ARG A 48 -11.40 11.10 23.13
N GLU A 49 -10.69 12.05 22.55
CA GLU A 49 -11.02 13.49 22.64
C GLU A 49 -12.34 13.81 21.94
N ALA A 50 -12.55 13.25 20.75
CA ALA A 50 -13.79 13.42 19.99
C ALA A 50 -14.95 12.53 20.48
N ARG A 51 -14.73 11.71 21.52
CA ARG A 51 -15.69 10.77 22.11
C ARG A 51 -16.35 9.88 21.05
N LEU A 52 -15.54 9.37 20.12
CA LEU A 52 -16.01 8.51 19.06
C LEU A 52 -16.09 7.06 19.53
N ASP A 53 -17.22 6.41 19.24
CA ASP A 53 -17.37 4.96 19.40
C ASP A 53 -17.05 4.27 18.06
N ILE A 54 -15.75 4.00 17.84
CA ILE A 54 -15.29 3.28 16.66
C ILE A 54 -15.10 1.81 17.06
N PRO A 55 -15.92 0.88 16.52
CA PRO A 55 -15.81 -0.53 16.84
C PRO A 55 -14.44 -1.12 16.51
N ASP A 56 -13.94 -2.01 17.35
CA ASP A 56 -12.62 -2.65 17.16
C ASP A 56 -12.49 -3.40 15.84
N HIS A 57 -13.59 -3.97 15.32
CA HIS A 57 -13.57 -4.67 14.03
C HIS A 57 -13.20 -3.74 12.86
N LYS A 58 -13.39 -2.41 12.99
CA LYS A 58 -12.95 -1.43 12.00
C LYS A 58 -11.47 -1.07 12.15
N LYS A 59 -10.91 -1.17 13.36
CA LYS A 59 -9.50 -0.83 13.66
C LYS A 59 -8.56 -1.99 13.34
N LYS A 60 -8.94 -3.21 13.70
CA LYS A 60 -8.13 -4.43 13.55
C LYS A 60 -7.53 -4.61 12.15
N PRO A 61 -8.27 -4.43 11.04
CA PRO A 61 -7.72 -4.56 9.69
C PRO A 61 -6.55 -3.59 9.43
N PHE A 62 -6.65 -2.35 9.90
CA PHE A 62 -5.56 -1.38 9.76
C PHE A 62 -4.36 -1.75 10.62
N THR A 63 -4.56 -2.22 11.85
CA THR A 63 -3.46 -2.65 12.72
C THR A 63 -2.69 -3.82 12.11
N GLU A 64 -3.40 -4.83 11.60
CA GLU A 64 -2.78 -5.98 10.92
C GLU A 64 -2.02 -5.53 9.67
N LEU A 65 -2.64 -4.70 8.82
CA LEU A 65 -2.02 -4.16 7.60
C LEU A 65 -0.72 -3.40 7.91
N ASN A 66 -0.76 -2.48 8.87
CA ASN A 66 0.42 -1.68 9.23
C ASN A 66 1.53 -2.53 9.84
N THR A 67 1.19 -3.51 10.68
CA THR A 67 2.18 -4.42 11.26
C THR A 67 2.95 -5.15 10.16
N ILE A 68 2.25 -5.67 9.15
CA ILE A 68 2.88 -6.37 8.03
C ILE A 68 3.68 -5.39 7.16
N LEU A 69 3.15 -4.19 6.89
CA LEU A 69 3.86 -3.17 6.12
C LEU A 69 5.16 -2.71 6.81
N ASP A 70 5.15 -2.58 8.13
CA ASP A 70 6.34 -2.20 8.89
C ASP A 70 7.38 -3.32 8.89
N SER A 71 6.97 -4.58 8.97
CA SER A 71 7.86 -5.73 8.74
C SER A 71 8.45 -5.72 7.33
N LEU A 72 7.64 -5.46 6.29
CA LEU A 72 8.13 -5.35 4.91
C LEU A 72 9.16 -4.21 4.76
N LYS A 73 8.92 -3.04 5.36
CA LYS A 73 9.88 -1.93 5.39
C LYS A 73 11.17 -2.30 6.13
N ALA A 74 11.07 -3.10 7.19
CA ALA A 74 12.20 -3.65 7.94
C ALA A 74 12.90 -4.83 7.24
N ARG A 75 12.50 -5.15 6.00
CA ARG A 75 12.99 -6.26 5.20
C ARG A 75 12.70 -7.66 5.76
N ASP A 76 11.60 -7.79 6.48
CA ASP A 76 11.05 -9.08 6.90
C ASP A 76 9.82 -9.45 6.07
N LEU A 77 9.96 -10.50 5.25
CA LEU A 77 8.89 -11.02 4.39
C LEU A 77 7.97 -12.01 5.11
N GLN A 78 8.35 -12.51 6.29
CA GLN A 78 7.62 -13.61 6.93
C GLN A 78 6.16 -13.27 7.23
N PRO A 79 5.82 -12.10 7.81
CA PRO A 79 4.44 -11.77 8.10
C PRO A 79 3.59 -11.66 6.83
N ALA A 80 4.13 -11.05 5.77
CA ALA A 80 3.44 -10.91 4.48
C ALA A 80 3.22 -12.26 3.79
N LEU A 81 4.22 -13.15 3.83
CA LEU A 81 4.11 -14.52 3.29
C LEU A 81 3.04 -15.33 4.03
N GLN A 82 3.05 -15.31 5.36
CA GLN A 82 2.05 -16.01 6.16
C GLN A 82 0.65 -15.48 5.88
N TRP A 83 0.49 -14.16 5.81
CA TRP A 83 -0.77 -13.52 5.46
C TRP A 83 -1.25 -13.93 4.06
N ALA A 84 -0.37 -13.93 3.06
CA ALA A 84 -0.72 -14.33 1.70
C ALA A 84 -1.13 -15.81 1.61
N ILE A 85 -0.47 -16.70 2.37
CA ILE A 85 -0.84 -18.12 2.43
C ILE A 85 -2.20 -18.31 3.12
N ALA A 86 -2.42 -17.62 4.24
CA ALA A 86 -3.68 -17.71 4.99
C ALA A 86 -4.88 -17.20 4.18
N ASN A 87 -4.66 -16.21 3.32
CA ASN A 87 -5.69 -15.58 2.49
C ASN A 87 -5.67 -16.05 1.02
N ARG A 88 -4.94 -17.13 0.72
CA ARG A 88 -4.65 -17.59 -0.66
C ARG A 88 -5.90 -17.77 -1.52
N ASP A 89 -6.93 -18.42 -1.01
CA ASP A 89 -8.14 -18.70 -1.79
C ASP A 89 -8.94 -17.42 -2.09
N GLN A 90 -8.98 -16.48 -1.14
CA GLN A 90 -9.61 -15.18 -1.32
C GLN A 90 -8.83 -14.30 -2.31
N LEU A 91 -7.49 -14.28 -2.20
CA LEU A 91 -6.60 -13.58 -3.16
C LEU A 91 -6.74 -14.13 -4.58
N ARG A 92 -6.93 -15.45 -4.73
CA ARG A 92 -7.16 -16.09 -6.04
C ARG A 92 -8.54 -15.77 -6.61
N ALA A 93 -9.55 -15.63 -5.74
CA ALA A 93 -10.92 -15.29 -6.13
C ALA A 93 -11.09 -13.79 -6.46
N GLN A 94 -10.17 -12.92 -6.05
CA GLN A 94 -10.20 -11.52 -6.44
C GLN A 94 -10.06 -11.36 -7.96
N ASN A 95 -10.96 -10.57 -8.55
CA ASN A 95 -11.00 -10.26 -9.97
C ASN A 95 -9.68 -9.64 -10.50
N SER A 96 -8.82 -9.15 -9.60
CA SER A 96 -7.52 -8.56 -9.92
C SER A 96 -6.45 -9.57 -10.33
N GLY A 97 -6.68 -10.87 -10.18
CA GLY A 97 -5.69 -11.90 -10.53
C GLY A 97 -4.40 -11.76 -9.73
N SER A 98 -4.51 -11.52 -8.41
CA SER A 98 -3.38 -11.21 -7.54
C SER A 98 -2.24 -12.23 -7.68
N ALA A 99 -1.06 -11.71 -8.03
CA ALA A 99 0.21 -12.45 -8.04
C ALA A 99 1.03 -12.17 -6.76
N LEU A 100 0.41 -11.64 -5.70
CA LEU A 100 1.08 -11.23 -4.46
C LEU A 100 1.90 -12.37 -3.85
N GLU A 101 1.29 -13.55 -3.69
CA GLU A 101 1.96 -14.73 -3.13
C GLU A 101 3.23 -15.08 -3.93
N PHE A 102 3.12 -15.11 -5.26
CA PHE A 102 4.26 -15.39 -6.12
C PHE A 102 5.34 -14.31 -6.01
N LYS A 103 4.97 -13.02 -6.04
CA LYS A 103 5.93 -11.92 -5.92
C LYS A 103 6.65 -11.92 -4.57
N LEU A 104 5.97 -12.27 -3.47
CA LEU A 104 6.59 -12.45 -2.16
C LEU A 104 7.59 -13.62 -2.17
N HIS A 105 7.20 -14.78 -2.69
CA HIS A 105 8.13 -15.91 -2.78
C HIS A 105 9.32 -15.64 -3.72
N ARG A 106 9.10 -14.91 -4.82
CA ARG A 106 10.16 -14.45 -5.73
C ARG A 106 11.14 -13.54 -5.00
N LEU A 107 10.66 -12.56 -4.24
CA LEU A 107 11.54 -11.65 -3.48
C LEU A 107 12.34 -12.41 -2.42
N GLN A 108 11.70 -13.33 -1.67
CA GLN A 108 12.41 -14.19 -0.72
C GLN A 108 13.47 -15.07 -1.38
N PHE A 109 13.19 -15.60 -2.58
CA PHE A 109 14.16 -16.38 -3.35
C PHE A 109 15.35 -15.51 -3.78
N ILE A 110 15.10 -14.29 -4.24
CA ILE A 110 16.15 -13.31 -4.59
C ILE A 110 17.01 -12.97 -3.37
N GLU A 111 16.42 -12.76 -2.20
CA GLU A 111 17.20 -12.53 -0.97
C GLU A 111 18.06 -13.75 -0.60
N LEU A 112 17.55 -14.97 -0.78
CA LEU A 112 18.37 -16.18 -0.64
C LEU A 112 19.49 -16.25 -1.68
N LEU A 113 19.25 -15.84 -2.93
CA LEU A 113 20.25 -15.76 -4.01
C LEU A 113 21.38 -14.78 -3.68
N ARG A 114 21.05 -13.62 -3.07
CA ARG A 114 22.07 -12.65 -2.61
C ARG A 114 23.03 -13.26 -1.59
N GLY A 115 22.55 -14.22 -0.81
CA GLY A 115 23.37 -15.01 0.09
C GLY A 115 24.24 -16.08 -0.58
N GLY A 116 24.40 -16.08 -1.91
CA GLY A 116 25.46 -16.82 -2.60
C GLY A 116 25.40 -18.35 -2.54
N VAL A 117 26.52 -18.99 -2.85
CA VAL A 117 26.63 -20.46 -3.00
C VAL A 117 26.29 -21.21 -1.71
N GLN A 118 26.53 -20.62 -0.54
CA GLN A 118 26.19 -21.19 0.77
C GLN A 118 24.68 -21.43 0.94
N ASN A 119 23.84 -20.70 0.20
CA ASN A 119 22.39 -20.87 0.22
C ASN A 119 21.88 -21.82 -0.86
N GLN A 120 22.73 -22.44 -1.69
CA GLN A 120 22.29 -23.28 -2.82
C GLN A 120 21.29 -24.36 -2.41
N MET A 121 21.56 -25.08 -1.33
CA MET A 121 20.65 -26.13 -0.83
C MET A 121 19.33 -25.54 -0.32
N LYS A 122 19.37 -24.37 0.34
CA LYS A 122 18.17 -23.67 0.82
C LYS A 122 17.31 -23.18 -0.35
N LEU A 123 17.93 -22.64 -1.41
CA LEU A 123 17.25 -22.19 -2.62
C LEU A 123 16.50 -23.34 -3.30
N ILE A 124 17.14 -24.48 -3.48
CA ILE A 124 16.53 -25.66 -4.10
C ILE A 124 15.37 -26.18 -3.24
N ALA A 125 15.57 -26.27 -1.92
CA ALA A 125 14.52 -26.70 -1.00
C ALA A 125 13.31 -25.74 -1.03
N TYR A 126 13.58 -24.44 -1.00
CA TYR A 126 12.56 -23.39 -1.04
C TYR A 126 11.74 -23.43 -2.35
N ALA A 127 12.42 -23.51 -3.50
CA ALA A 127 11.76 -23.59 -4.80
C ALA A 127 10.84 -24.82 -4.90
N ARG A 128 11.31 -26.00 -4.44
CA ARG A 128 10.50 -27.22 -4.44
C ARG A 128 9.26 -27.10 -3.56
N GLN A 129 9.40 -26.45 -2.42
CA GLN A 129 8.30 -26.30 -1.47
C GLN A 129 7.22 -25.33 -1.96
N TYR A 130 7.60 -24.19 -2.54
CA TYR A 130 6.65 -23.08 -2.77
C TYR A 130 6.34 -22.79 -4.24
N PHE A 131 7.22 -23.12 -5.20
CA PHE A 131 6.98 -22.77 -6.61
C PHE A 131 6.15 -23.79 -7.37
N GLN A 132 6.08 -25.04 -6.94
CA GLN A 132 5.28 -26.07 -7.60
C GLN A 132 3.80 -25.66 -7.82
N PRO A 133 3.04 -25.17 -6.82
CA PRO A 133 1.65 -24.74 -7.02
C PRO A 133 1.50 -23.42 -7.81
N LEU A 134 2.61 -22.73 -8.10
CA LEU A 134 2.64 -21.44 -8.81
C LEU A 134 3.18 -21.58 -10.24
N ALA A 135 3.69 -22.76 -10.60
CA ALA A 135 4.38 -23.02 -11.86
C ALA A 135 3.51 -22.75 -13.09
N ASP A 136 2.25 -23.19 -13.08
CA ASP A 136 1.33 -23.07 -14.22
C ASP A 136 1.17 -21.62 -14.72
N LYS A 137 1.26 -20.64 -13.80
CA LYS A 137 1.09 -19.22 -14.12
C LYS A 137 2.42 -18.47 -14.28
N HIS A 138 3.49 -18.94 -13.65
CA HIS A 138 4.76 -18.20 -13.52
C HIS A 138 5.98 -18.99 -14.00
N GLU A 139 5.78 -19.98 -14.87
CA GLU A 139 6.82 -20.92 -15.32
C GLU A 139 8.10 -20.22 -15.79
N ARG A 140 7.98 -19.21 -16.67
CA ARG A 140 9.14 -18.50 -17.24
C ARG A 140 9.98 -17.81 -16.17
N GLU A 141 9.34 -17.16 -15.20
CA GLU A 141 10.04 -16.50 -14.11
C GLU A 141 10.71 -17.51 -13.17
N ILE A 142 10.03 -18.63 -12.90
CA ILE A 142 10.59 -19.74 -12.11
C ILE A 142 11.80 -20.34 -12.82
N GLN A 143 11.72 -20.59 -14.14
CA GLN A 143 12.83 -21.09 -14.94
C GLN A 143 14.03 -20.14 -14.89
N ALA A 144 13.81 -18.82 -14.98
CA ALA A 144 14.89 -17.84 -14.85
C ALA A 144 15.55 -17.87 -13.46
N MET A 145 14.75 -17.93 -12.39
CA MET A 145 15.25 -18.07 -11.01
C MET A 145 16.02 -19.38 -10.78
N MET A 146 15.58 -20.48 -11.39
CA MET A 146 16.30 -21.75 -11.31
C MET A 146 17.58 -21.72 -12.14
N GLY A 147 17.56 -21.07 -13.32
CA GLY A 147 18.72 -20.89 -14.19
C GLY A 147 19.82 -20.03 -13.56
N SER A 148 19.46 -19.05 -12.73
CA SER A 148 20.45 -18.21 -12.03
C SER A 148 21.31 -18.99 -11.05
N LEU A 149 20.88 -20.17 -10.60
CA LEU A 149 21.66 -21.04 -9.71
C LEU A 149 22.98 -21.49 -10.33
N LEU A 150 23.06 -21.58 -11.66
CA LEU A 150 24.28 -21.94 -12.39
C LEU A 150 25.41 -20.92 -12.18
N TYR A 151 25.05 -19.67 -11.89
CA TYR A 151 25.97 -18.54 -11.77
C TYR A 151 26.33 -18.22 -10.31
N LEU A 152 25.87 -19.00 -9.33
CA LEU A 152 26.15 -18.73 -7.90
C LEU A 152 27.64 -18.68 -7.56
N LYS A 153 28.46 -19.52 -8.20
CA LYS A 153 29.92 -19.55 -7.99
C LYS A 153 30.65 -18.42 -8.71
N SER A 154 30.21 -18.08 -9.92
CA SER A 154 30.83 -17.07 -10.78
C SER A 154 30.38 -15.64 -10.47
N GLY A 155 29.30 -15.50 -9.68
CA GLY A 155 28.66 -14.24 -9.33
C GLY A 155 27.51 -13.88 -10.28
N LEU A 156 26.34 -13.58 -9.71
CA LEU A 156 25.14 -13.22 -10.48
C LEU A 156 25.27 -11.87 -11.21
N GLN A 157 26.10 -10.95 -10.70
CA GLN A 157 26.31 -9.62 -11.28
C GLN A 157 26.83 -9.68 -12.72
N ASN A 158 27.63 -10.71 -13.03
CA ASN A 158 28.22 -10.92 -14.36
C ASN A 158 27.41 -11.92 -15.21
N SER A 159 26.18 -12.23 -14.78
CA SER A 159 25.33 -13.22 -15.44
C SER A 159 24.20 -12.57 -16.23
N PRO A 160 23.57 -13.30 -17.17
CA PRO A 160 22.33 -12.86 -17.82
C PRO A 160 21.18 -12.58 -16.84
N TYR A 161 21.30 -13.00 -15.59
CA TYR A 161 20.29 -12.87 -14.53
C TYR A 161 20.53 -11.69 -13.58
N ASN A 162 21.45 -10.77 -13.89
CA ASN A 162 21.76 -9.64 -13.01
C ASN A 162 20.51 -8.79 -12.66
N TYR A 163 19.57 -8.64 -13.60
CA TYR A 163 18.30 -7.93 -13.38
C TYR A 163 17.46 -8.50 -12.22
N LEU A 164 17.69 -9.75 -11.80
CA LEU A 164 17.01 -10.32 -10.62
C LEU A 164 17.48 -9.65 -9.32
N LEU A 165 18.65 -9.00 -9.31
CA LEU A 165 19.24 -8.38 -8.13
C LEU A 165 18.85 -6.91 -7.94
N ASP A 166 18.00 -6.35 -8.79
CA ASP A 166 17.53 -4.97 -8.66
C ASP A 166 16.76 -4.77 -7.34
N SER A 167 17.01 -3.64 -6.66
CA SER A 167 16.44 -3.34 -5.33
C SER A 167 14.99 -2.87 -5.37
N ILE A 168 14.42 -2.68 -6.57
CA ILE A 168 13.07 -2.14 -6.82
C ILE A 168 11.97 -3.02 -6.20
N GLY A 169 12.25 -4.30 -5.93
CA GLY A 169 11.27 -5.25 -5.43
C GLY A 169 10.64 -4.93 -4.08
N TRP A 170 11.34 -4.21 -3.18
CA TRP A 170 10.83 -3.94 -1.82
C TRP A 170 9.77 -2.83 -1.76
N SER A 171 9.92 -1.75 -2.53
CA SER A 171 8.88 -0.74 -2.62
C SER A 171 7.67 -1.28 -3.38
N GLU A 172 7.92 -1.96 -4.51
CA GLU A 172 6.86 -2.56 -5.31
C GLU A 172 6.03 -3.58 -4.50
N ILE A 173 6.67 -4.42 -3.69
CA ILE A 173 5.94 -5.41 -2.89
C ILE A 173 5.06 -4.75 -1.81
N CYS A 174 5.48 -3.62 -1.25
CA CYS A 174 4.68 -2.87 -0.28
C CYS A 174 3.41 -2.31 -0.94
N ASP A 175 3.55 -1.74 -2.14
CA ASP A 175 2.41 -1.18 -2.89
C ASP A 175 1.43 -2.27 -3.31
N ILE A 176 1.95 -3.40 -3.81
CA ILE A 176 1.15 -4.56 -4.23
C ILE A 176 0.44 -5.17 -3.02
N PHE A 177 1.15 -5.36 -1.90
CA PHE A 177 0.56 -5.86 -0.67
C PHE A 177 -0.56 -4.93 -0.17
N THR A 178 -0.31 -3.62 -0.11
CA THR A 178 -1.31 -2.63 0.34
C THR A 178 -2.57 -2.70 -0.51
N ARG A 179 -2.42 -2.70 -1.83
CA ARG A 179 -3.57 -2.74 -2.75
C ARG A 179 -4.39 -4.02 -2.58
N ASP A 180 -3.73 -5.18 -2.60
CA ASP A 180 -4.41 -6.47 -2.59
C ASP A 180 -5.04 -6.76 -1.21
N ALA A 181 -4.35 -6.38 -0.12
CA ALA A 181 -4.88 -6.48 1.24
C ALA A 181 -6.06 -5.53 1.48
N CYS A 182 -5.98 -4.27 1.04
CA CYS A 182 -7.11 -3.34 1.14
C CYS A 182 -8.32 -3.87 0.35
N ALA A 183 -8.11 -4.35 -0.88
CA ALA A 183 -9.18 -4.93 -1.69
C ALA A 183 -9.82 -6.17 -1.01
N LEU A 184 -9.04 -6.97 -0.28
CA LEU A 184 -9.53 -8.17 0.41
C LEU A 184 -10.32 -7.80 1.67
N LEU A 185 -9.83 -6.80 2.42
CA LEU A 185 -10.42 -6.33 3.67
C LEU A 185 -11.63 -5.38 3.44
N GLY A 186 -11.99 -5.09 2.19
CA GLY A 186 -13.06 -4.16 1.84
C GLY A 186 -12.72 -2.70 2.17
N LEU A 187 -11.43 -2.38 2.24
CA LEU A 187 -10.92 -1.05 2.53
C LEU A 187 -10.57 -0.31 1.23
N SER A 188 -10.82 1.00 1.21
CA SER A 188 -10.25 1.85 0.16
C SER A 188 -8.73 1.95 0.35
N VAL A 189 -7.99 1.70 -0.74
CA VAL A 189 -6.52 1.84 -0.81
C VAL A 189 -6.13 3.26 -0.46
N GLU A 190 -6.76 4.24 -1.11
CA GLU A 190 -6.55 5.65 -0.80
C GLU A 190 -7.49 6.10 0.32
N SER A 191 -6.99 6.98 1.18
CA SER A 191 -7.83 7.59 2.21
C SER A 191 -8.86 8.53 1.59
N PRO A 192 -10.16 8.42 1.91
CA PRO A 192 -11.16 9.38 1.46
C PRO A 192 -10.75 10.82 1.77
N LEU A 193 -10.15 11.06 2.93
CA LEU A 193 -9.61 12.38 3.30
C LEU A 193 -8.55 12.89 2.30
N ALA A 194 -7.61 12.03 1.93
CA ALA A 194 -6.53 12.38 1.01
C ALA A 194 -7.08 12.66 -0.40
N VAL A 195 -7.99 11.82 -0.87
CA VAL A 195 -8.66 11.99 -2.18
C VAL A 195 -9.42 13.31 -2.21
N THR A 196 -10.23 13.60 -1.18
CA THR A 196 -11.01 14.84 -1.10
C THR A 196 -10.10 16.08 -1.03
N ILE A 197 -9.03 16.05 -0.23
CA ILE A 197 -8.06 17.15 -0.17
C ILE A 197 -7.39 17.37 -1.54
N ASN A 198 -6.91 16.30 -2.18
CA ASN A 198 -6.27 16.40 -3.49
C ASN A 198 -7.22 16.95 -4.56
N ALA A 199 -8.47 16.46 -4.59
CA ALA A 199 -9.50 16.98 -5.47
C ALA A 199 -9.77 18.47 -5.20
N GLY A 200 -9.83 18.87 -3.93
CA GLY A 200 -9.96 20.27 -3.51
C GLY A 200 -8.80 21.15 -3.99
N CYS A 201 -7.55 20.70 -3.82
CA CYS A 201 -6.36 21.41 -4.28
C CYS A 201 -6.36 21.67 -5.80
N VAL A 202 -6.92 20.75 -6.59
CA VAL A 202 -7.05 20.90 -8.04
C VAL A 202 -8.23 21.79 -8.42
N ALA A 203 -9.38 21.60 -7.78
CA ALA A 203 -10.61 22.30 -8.14
C ALA A 203 -10.64 23.76 -7.66
N LEU A 204 -10.13 24.05 -6.47
CA LEU A 204 -10.27 25.36 -5.81
C LEU A 204 -9.64 26.51 -6.62
N PRO A 205 -8.41 26.38 -7.16
CA PRO A 205 -7.84 27.43 -8.01
C PRO A 205 -8.66 27.68 -9.28
N ALA A 206 -9.19 26.62 -9.90
CA ALA A 206 -10.02 26.75 -11.10
C ALA A 206 -11.35 27.46 -10.80
N LEU A 207 -12.01 27.11 -9.69
CA LEU A 207 -13.25 27.75 -9.25
C LEU A 207 -13.05 29.23 -8.91
N LEU A 208 -11.94 29.58 -8.25
CA LEU A 208 -11.59 30.97 -7.96
C LEU A 208 -11.38 31.79 -9.25
N ASN A 209 -10.67 31.25 -10.22
CA ASN A 209 -10.46 31.91 -11.51
C ASN A 209 -11.79 32.14 -12.25
N ILE A 210 -12.66 31.13 -12.28
CA ILE A 210 -14.00 31.25 -12.89
C ILE A 210 -14.79 32.36 -12.20
N LYS A 211 -14.82 32.36 -10.87
CA LYS A 211 -15.51 33.40 -10.09
C LYS A 211 -14.98 34.80 -10.39
N GLN A 212 -13.65 34.98 -10.42
CA GLN A 212 -13.02 36.26 -10.72
C GLN A 212 -13.41 36.76 -12.12
N VAL A 213 -13.39 35.87 -13.13
CA VAL A 213 -13.82 36.21 -14.50
C VAL A 213 -15.31 36.56 -14.55
N MET A 214 -16.17 35.84 -13.83
CA MET A 214 -17.60 36.13 -13.78
C MET A 214 -17.90 37.50 -13.15
N GLN A 215 -17.22 37.84 -12.06
CA GLN A 215 -17.36 39.15 -11.40
C GLN A 215 -16.87 40.30 -12.30
N GLN A 216 -15.77 40.12 -13.03
CA GLN A 216 -15.27 41.12 -13.97
C GLN A 216 -16.18 41.35 -15.18
N ARG A 217 -17.00 40.36 -15.56
CA ARG A 217 -17.96 40.46 -16.68
C ARG A 217 -19.33 41.02 -16.28
N GLN A 218 -19.63 41.12 -14.99
CA GLN A 218 -20.87 41.68 -14.46
C GLN A 218 -20.81 43.21 -14.23
N VAL A 219 -19.64 43.82 -14.43
CA VAL A 219 -19.38 45.27 -14.41
C VAL A 219 -19.26 45.77 -15.85
#